data_AF-A0A5N5E812-F1
#
_entry.id   AF-A0A5N5E812-F1
#
_cell.length_a   1.000
_cell.length_b   1.000
_cell.length_c   1.000
_cell.angle_alpha   90.00
_cell.angle_beta   90.00
_cell.angle_gamma   90.00
#
_symmetry.space_group_name_H-M   'P 1'
#
loop_
_entity.id
_entity.type
_entity.pdbx_description
1 polymer ?
#
loop_
_entity_poly.entity_id
_entity_poly.type
_entity_poly.pdbx_seq_one_letter_code
_entity_poly.pdbx_strand_id
1 'polypeptide(L)'
;MTAVLDYTSAGPFTRIDGVDPLALESLPTDPVQICRVVPYLVVQPTDARSLNLPADRFDENQIRPASVLLQRLLALDPAPVTSAREPDKRLVGTCRHFAVLSCAFLRHRGIAARVRCGFATYFQPGQGVDHWITEYWDDAGKRWIRIDSEILGQNVLPHAHNLQPGEFLSGGEAWLAYRRGEIDGSQFGVYGTQNWGPAEIRGNAVKDLAAMNKVETLPWDEWGRMT
;
A
#
# COMPACT_ATOMS: atom_id res chain seq x y z
N MET A 1 -8.74 18.53 23.50
CA MET A 1 -7.92 17.31 23.45
C MET A 1 -7.92 16.85 22.00
N THR A 2 -6.79 16.90 21.31
CA THR A 2 -6.65 16.27 20.00
C THR A 2 -6.86 14.77 20.20
N ALA A 3 -7.91 14.21 19.61
CA ALA A 3 -8.13 12.77 19.64
C ALA A 3 -6.93 12.10 18.99
N VAL A 4 -6.19 11.29 19.75
CA VAL A 4 -5.11 10.45 19.20
C VAL A 4 -5.79 9.41 18.31
N LEU A 5 -5.42 9.35 17.04
CA LEU A 5 -5.93 8.32 16.14
C LEU A 5 -5.46 6.95 16.63
N ASP A 6 -6.40 6.09 17.00
CA ASP A 6 -6.10 4.70 17.32
C ASP A 6 -5.76 3.94 16.03
N TYR A 7 -4.50 3.62 15.80
CA TYR A 7 -4.08 2.91 14.59
C TYR A 7 -4.33 1.40 14.63
N THR A 8 -4.86 0.85 15.74
CA THR A 8 -5.29 -0.57 15.83
C THR A 8 -6.66 -0.79 15.22
N SER A 9 -7.57 0.20 15.29
CA SER A 9 -8.90 0.11 14.69
C SER A 9 -8.89 0.39 13.19
N ALA A 10 -9.76 -0.31 12.47
CA ALA A 10 -9.99 -0.09 11.05
C ALA A 10 -10.62 1.28 10.75
N GLY A 11 -10.20 1.90 9.65
CA GLY A 11 -10.87 3.04 9.02
C GLY A 11 -11.78 2.58 7.87
N PRO A 12 -12.49 3.50 7.20
CA PRO A 12 -13.48 3.17 6.17
C PRO A 12 -12.99 2.22 5.06
N PHE A 13 -11.71 2.28 4.69
CA PHE A 13 -11.15 1.44 3.62
C PHE A 13 -10.35 0.23 4.09
N THR A 14 -10.15 0.07 5.40
CA THR A 14 -9.40 -1.05 6.00
C THR A 14 -10.28 -1.93 6.89
N ARG A 15 -11.59 -1.68 6.94
CA ARG A 15 -12.53 -2.64 7.54
C ARG A 15 -12.65 -3.87 6.65
N ILE A 16 -12.80 -5.01 7.31
CA ILE A 16 -12.97 -6.33 6.70
C ILE A 16 -14.24 -7.01 7.21
N ASP A 17 -15.21 -6.20 7.63
CA ASP A 17 -16.55 -6.65 8.00
C ASP A 17 -17.22 -7.36 6.82
N GLY A 18 -17.93 -8.45 7.11
CA GLY A 18 -18.61 -9.27 6.10
C GLY A 18 -17.69 -10.17 5.26
N VAL A 19 -16.41 -10.29 5.62
CA VAL A 19 -15.51 -11.34 5.10
C VAL A 19 -15.69 -12.60 5.96
N ASP A 20 -15.69 -13.78 5.33
CA ASP A 20 -15.79 -15.06 6.04
C ASP A 20 -14.64 -15.20 7.05
N PRO A 21 -14.93 -15.33 8.36
CA PRO A 21 -13.90 -15.53 9.38
C PRO A 21 -12.99 -16.73 9.11
N LEU A 22 -13.51 -17.80 8.50
CA LEU A 22 -12.72 -19.00 8.16
C LEU A 22 -11.64 -18.69 7.13
N ALA A 23 -11.88 -17.73 6.23
CA ALA A 23 -10.87 -17.30 5.26
C ALA A 23 -9.71 -16.53 5.90
N LEU A 24 -9.90 -16.01 7.12
CA LEU A 24 -8.94 -15.17 7.87
C LEU A 24 -8.30 -15.89 9.06
N GLU A 25 -8.89 -16.99 9.53
CA GLU A 25 -8.51 -17.71 10.75
C GLU A 25 -7.01 -18.04 10.80
N SER A 26 -6.47 -18.49 9.66
CA SER A 26 -5.07 -18.90 9.48
C SER A 26 -4.07 -17.74 9.37
N LEU A 27 -4.52 -16.47 9.40
CA LEU A 27 -3.59 -15.33 9.30
C LEU A 27 -2.49 -15.43 10.38
N PRO A 28 -1.22 -15.15 10.06
CA PRO A 28 -0.18 -15.15 11.09
C PRO A 28 -0.43 -14.10 12.18
N THR A 29 0.33 -14.20 13.28
CA THR A 29 0.37 -13.16 14.34
C THR A 29 1.61 -12.27 14.23
N ASP A 30 2.65 -12.71 13.52
CA ASP A 30 3.84 -11.91 13.26
C ASP A 30 3.56 -10.85 12.18
N PRO A 31 3.86 -9.56 12.41
CA PRO A 31 3.56 -8.48 11.46
C PRO A 31 4.16 -8.69 10.06
N VAL A 32 5.38 -9.22 9.98
CA VAL A 32 6.06 -9.45 8.70
C VAL A 32 5.41 -10.62 7.97
N GLN A 33 5.09 -11.71 8.66
CA GLN A 33 4.38 -12.84 8.06
C GLN A 33 2.96 -12.46 7.60
N ILE A 34 2.26 -11.57 8.32
CA ILE A 34 0.97 -11.02 7.88
C ILE A 34 1.13 -10.30 6.53
N CYS A 35 2.12 -9.39 6.43
CA CYS A 35 2.34 -8.63 5.19
C CYS A 35 2.81 -9.53 4.02
N ARG A 36 3.53 -10.63 4.30
CA ARG A 36 3.98 -11.61 3.29
C ARG A 36 2.85 -12.37 2.60
N VAL A 37 1.63 -12.34 3.13
CA VAL A 37 0.47 -12.95 2.47
C VAL A 37 0.06 -12.16 1.22
N VAL A 38 0.17 -10.84 1.26
CA VAL A 38 -0.44 -9.93 0.29
C VAL A 38 0.12 -10.00 -1.14
N PRO A 39 1.44 -10.23 -1.39
CA PRO A 39 1.97 -10.48 -2.73
C PRO A 39 1.24 -11.59 -3.52
N TYR A 40 0.62 -12.53 -2.81
CA TYR A 40 -0.10 -13.65 -3.41
C TYR A 40 -1.61 -13.40 -3.57
N LEU A 41 -2.10 -12.21 -3.22
CA LEU A 41 -3.52 -11.82 -3.32
C LEU A 41 -3.78 -10.78 -4.40
N VAL A 42 -2.78 -9.98 -4.75
CA VAL A 42 -2.89 -8.87 -5.72
C VAL A 42 -1.90 -9.09 -6.86
N VAL A 43 -2.27 -8.66 -8.05
CA VAL A 43 -1.44 -8.62 -9.25
C VAL A 43 -1.49 -7.21 -9.85
N GLN A 44 -0.33 -6.67 -10.20
CA GLN A 44 -0.23 -5.32 -10.79
C GLN A 44 -0.90 -5.28 -12.17
N PRO A 45 -1.48 -4.15 -12.60
CA PRO A 45 -2.14 -4.04 -13.91
C PRO A 45 -1.23 -4.39 -15.10
N THR A 46 0.07 -4.12 -15.01
CA THR A 46 1.04 -4.49 -16.05
C THR A 46 1.19 -6.01 -16.18
N ASP A 47 1.21 -6.73 -15.06
CA ASP A 47 1.32 -8.18 -15.02
C ASP A 47 0.00 -8.83 -15.44
N ALA A 48 -1.13 -8.29 -14.97
CA ALA A 48 -2.46 -8.69 -15.40
C ALA A 48 -2.65 -8.57 -16.92
N ARG A 49 -2.09 -7.52 -17.53
CA ARG A 49 -2.10 -7.35 -18.99
C ARG A 49 -1.24 -8.41 -19.68
N SER A 50 -0.07 -8.72 -19.15
CA SER A 50 0.81 -9.79 -19.67
C SER A 50 0.16 -11.16 -19.60
N LEU A 51 -0.75 -11.37 -18.64
CA LEU A 51 -1.57 -12.57 -18.48
C LEU A 51 -2.84 -12.59 -19.34
N ASN A 52 -3.11 -11.53 -20.11
CA ASN A 52 -4.34 -11.35 -20.90
C ASN A 52 -5.62 -11.48 -20.08
N LEU A 53 -5.64 -10.96 -18.84
CA LEU A 53 -6.86 -10.95 -18.04
C LEU A 53 -7.97 -10.12 -18.72
N PRO A 54 -9.25 -10.52 -18.58
CA PRO A 54 -10.38 -9.79 -19.14
C PRO A 54 -10.41 -8.30 -18.73
N ALA A 55 -10.86 -7.43 -19.63
CA ALA A 55 -10.80 -5.97 -19.44
C ALA A 55 -11.59 -5.49 -18.21
N ASP A 56 -12.71 -6.13 -17.88
CA ASP A 56 -13.53 -5.83 -16.70
C ASP A 56 -12.80 -6.14 -15.38
N ARG A 57 -11.79 -7.02 -15.38
CA ARG A 57 -10.93 -7.24 -14.21
C ARG A 57 -10.16 -5.99 -13.81
N PHE A 58 -9.85 -5.09 -14.75
CA PHE A 58 -9.08 -3.88 -14.45
C PHE A 58 -9.87 -2.87 -13.62
N ASP A 59 -11.20 -2.94 -13.61
CA ASP A 59 -12.05 -2.10 -12.75
C ASP A 59 -11.89 -2.47 -11.26
N GLU A 60 -11.28 -3.62 -10.93
CA GLU A 60 -10.93 -4.00 -9.55
C GLU A 60 -10.00 -2.97 -8.90
N ASN A 61 -9.19 -2.26 -9.69
CA ASN A 61 -8.30 -1.21 -9.19
C ASN A 61 -9.06 0.05 -8.71
N GLN A 62 -10.36 0.17 -9.00
CA GLN A 62 -11.23 1.23 -8.50
C GLN A 62 -11.83 0.89 -7.12
N ILE A 63 -11.66 -0.34 -6.64
CA ILE A 63 -12.26 -0.78 -5.38
C ILE A 63 -11.49 -0.20 -4.19
N ARG A 64 -12.20 0.60 -3.39
CA ARG A 64 -11.61 1.27 -2.22
C ARG A 64 -11.56 0.38 -0.98
N PRO A 65 -12.66 -0.27 -0.55
CA PRO A 65 -12.69 -0.95 0.75
C PRO A 65 -12.04 -2.33 0.71
N ALA A 66 -11.22 -2.63 1.72
CA ALA A 66 -10.60 -3.95 1.90
C ALA A 66 -11.62 -5.10 1.98
N SER A 67 -12.76 -4.91 2.64
CA SER A 67 -13.84 -5.91 2.68
C SER A 67 -14.35 -6.30 1.28
N VAL A 68 -14.55 -5.32 0.39
CA VAL A 68 -15.02 -5.56 -0.99
C VAL A 68 -13.92 -6.21 -1.83
N LEU A 69 -12.66 -5.80 -1.66
CA LEU A 69 -11.51 -6.48 -2.29
C LEU A 69 -11.47 -7.96 -1.88
N LEU A 70 -11.58 -8.25 -0.58
CA LEU A 70 -11.54 -9.62 -0.07
C LEU A 70 -12.74 -10.46 -0.52
N GLN A 71 -13.95 -9.89 -0.56
CA GLN A 71 -15.12 -10.57 -1.13
C GLN A 71 -14.92 -10.92 -2.60
N ARG A 72 -14.36 -10.00 -3.39
CA ARG A 72 -14.04 -10.26 -4.80
C ARG A 72 -12.97 -11.34 -4.95
N LEU A 73 -11.91 -11.29 -4.15
CA LEU A 73 -10.85 -12.29 -4.12
C LEU A 73 -11.40 -13.70 -3.80
N LEU A 74 -12.26 -13.80 -2.79
CA LEU A 74 -12.85 -15.07 -2.36
C LEU A 74 -13.88 -15.60 -3.37
N ALA A 75 -14.53 -14.72 -4.14
CA ALA A 75 -15.39 -15.13 -5.25
C ALA A 75 -14.60 -15.70 -6.44
N LEU A 76 -13.35 -15.26 -6.65
CA LEU A 76 -12.44 -15.83 -7.66
C LEU A 76 -11.83 -17.15 -7.18
N ASP A 77 -11.43 -17.21 -5.91
CA ASP A 77 -10.89 -18.40 -5.25
C ASP A 77 -11.20 -18.39 -3.74
N PRO A 78 -12.07 -19.31 -3.25
CA PRO A 78 -12.56 -19.32 -1.88
C PRO A 78 -11.54 -19.85 -0.86
N ALA A 79 -10.32 -20.22 -1.29
CA ALA A 79 -9.28 -20.65 -0.37
C ALA A 79 -8.96 -19.54 0.69
N PRO A 80 -8.42 -19.90 1.87
CA PRO A 80 -8.00 -18.90 2.86
C PRO A 80 -7.05 -17.85 2.28
N VAL A 81 -7.02 -16.65 2.88
CA VAL A 81 -6.16 -15.56 2.38
C VAL A 81 -4.67 -15.93 2.44
N THR A 82 -4.27 -16.85 3.34
CA THR A 82 -2.90 -17.35 3.44
C THR A 82 -2.51 -18.35 2.36
N SER A 83 -3.47 -18.87 1.59
CA SER A 83 -3.20 -19.77 0.48
C SER A 83 -2.73 -18.95 -0.73
N ALA A 84 -1.54 -19.27 -1.23
CA ALA A 84 -1.05 -18.67 -2.46
C ALA A 84 -2.00 -18.98 -3.62
N ARG A 85 -2.29 -17.96 -4.44
CA ARG A 85 -3.16 -18.07 -5.61
C ARG A 85 -2.34 -17.95 -6.89
N GLU A 86 -2.79 -18.64 -7.93
CA GLU A 86 -2.31 -18.40 -9.28
C GLU A 86 -2.54 -16.94 -9.68
N PRO A 87 -1.63 -16.32 -10.46
CA PRO A 87 -1.70 -14.89 -10.77
C PRO A 87 -3.02 -14.42 -11.38
N ASP A 88 -3.71 -15.25 -12.16
CA ASP A 88 -5.00 -14.95 -12.79
C ASP A 88 -6.19 -14.95 -11.80
N LYS A 89 -6.02 -15.59 -10.64
CA LYS A 89 -6.98 -15.61 -9.53
C LYS A 89 -6.70 -14.55 -8.45
N ARG A 90 -5.68 -13.72 -8.63
CA ARG A 90 -5.40 -12.56 -7.78
C ARG A 90 -6.21 -11.35 -8.21
N LEU A 91 -6.43 -10.41 -7.32
CA LEU A 91 -7.08 -9.13 -7.62
C LEU A 91 -6.18 -8.26 -8.49
N VAL A 92 -6.72 -7.63 -9.52
CA VAL A 92 -5.97 -6.60 -10.26
C VAL A 92 -5.95 -5.33 -9.42
N GLY A 93 -4.76 -4.91 -8.97
CA GLY A 93 -4.62 -3.78 -8.06
C GLY A 93 -3.23 -3.16 -8.06
N THR A 94 -3.16 -1.90 -7.66
CA THR A 94 -1.93 -1.10 -7.57
C THR A 94 -1.23 -1.25 -6.21
N CYS A 95 -0.06 -0.64 -6.03
CA CYS A 95 0.69 -0.55 -4.77
C CYS A 95 -0.18 -0.19 -3.55
N ARG A 96 -1.16 0.72 -3.75
CA ARG A 96 -2.15 1.09 -2.74
C ARG A 96 -2.97 -0.10 -2.23
N HIS A 97 -3.33 -1.04 -3.08
CA HIS A 97 -4.09 -2.24 -2.70
C HIS A 97 -3.26 -3.19 -1.84
N PHE A 98 -1.99 -3.39 -2.18
CA PHE A 98 -1.07 -4.15 -1.34
C PHE A 98 -0.95 -3.53 0.06
N ALA A 99 -0.76 -2.21 0.13
CA ALA A 99 -0.65 -1.51 1.41
C ALA A 99 -1.94 -1.55 2.24
N VAL A 100 -3.11 -1.33 1.60
CA VAL A 100 -4.41 -1.36 2.29
C VAL A 100 -4.75 -2.75 2.84
N LEU A 101 -4.51 -3.82 2.08
CA LEU A 101 -4.76 -5.19 2.56
C LEU A 101 -3.83 -5.57 3.71
N SER A 102 -2.54 -5.23 3.62
CA SER A 102 -1.58 -5.43 4.72
C SER A 102 -2.02 -4.70 5.99
N CYS A 103 -2.38 -3.41 5.85
CA CYS A 103 -2.85 -2.61 6.97
C CYS A 103 -4.14 -3.17 7.59
N ALA A 104 -5.08 -3.64 6.77
CA ALA A 104 -6.32 -4.26 7.23
C ALA A 104 -6.05 -5.56 8.03
N PHE A 105 -5.17 -6.44 7.55
CA PHE A 105 -4.83 -7.67 8.26
C PHE A 105 -4.06 -7.42 9.56
N LEU A 106 -3.13 -6.45 9.58
CA LEU A 106 -2.43 -6.05 10.81
C LEU A 106 -3.42 -5.54 11.86
N ARG A 107 -4.34 -4.65 11.48
CA ARG A 107 -5.39 -4.13 12.36
C ARG A 107 -6.34 -5.23 12.84
N HIS A 108 -6.68 -6.21 11.98
CA HIS A 108 -7.45 -7.38 12.39
C HIS A 108 -6.77 -8.20 13.50
N ARG A 109 -5.43 -8.28 13.47
CA ARG A 109 -4.62 -8.91 14.52
C ARG A 109 -4.30 -7.98 15.69
N GLY A 110 -4.91 -6.79 15.76
CA GLY A 110 -4.72 -5.81 16.83
C GLY A 110 -3.40 -5.04 16.77
N ILE A 111 -2.64 -5.15 15.68
CA ILE A 111 -1.37 -4.45 15.48
C ILE A 111 -1.67 -3.05 14.95
N ALA A 112 -1.13 -2.03 15.63
CA ALA A 112 -1.28 -0.65 15.17
C ALA A 112 -0.57 -0.47 13.82
N ALA A 113 -1.33 -0.08 12.79
CA ALA A 113 -0.82 0.04 11.43
C ALA A 113 -1.40 1.27 10.73
N ARG A 114 -0.67 1.80 9.74
CA ARG A 114 -1.12 2.88 8.86
C ARG A 114 -0.53 2.73 7.47
N VAL A 115 -1.25 3.20 6.46
CA VAL A 115 -0.77 3.26 5.09
C VAL A 115 -0.09 4.60 4.85
N ARG A 116 0.98 4.60 4.06
CA ARG A 116 1.71 5.79 3.63
C ARG A 116 1.73 5.89 2.11
N CYS A 117 1.58 7.10 1.61
CA CYS A 117 1.72 7.46 0.20
C CYS A 117 3.00 8.29 0.06
N GLY A 118 3.77 8.11 -1.01
CA GLY A 118 5.06 8.77 -1.16
C GLY A 118 5.86 8.21 -2.33
N PHE A 119 7.17 8.07 -2.14
CA PHE A 119 8.10 7.75 -3.20
C PHE A 119 9.13 6.71 -2.76
N ALA A 120 9.20 5.61 -3.49
CA ALA A 120 10.24 4.60 -3.36
C ALA A 120 11.47 4.98 -4.21
N THR A 121 12.66 4.95 -3.61
CA THR A 121 13.92 5.36 -4.25
C THR A 121 14.76 4.17 -4.73
N TYR A 122 14.25 2.95 -4.55
CA TYR A 122 14.94 1.70 -4.88
C TYR A 122 14.48 1.06 -6.21
N PHE A 123 13.39 1.53 -6.82
CA PHE A 123 12.92 0.98 -8.10
C PHE A 123 13.76 1.44 -9.28
N GLN A 124 14.20 2.70 -9.27
CA GLN A 124 14.96 3.32 -10.35
C GLN A 124 16.10 4.16 -9.77
N PRO A 125 17.36 3.93 -10.17
CA PRO A 125 18.49 4.70 -9.65
C PRO A 125 18.30 6.20 -9.85
N GLY A 126 18.40 6.96 -8.75
CA GLY A 126 18.31 8.43 -8.77
C GLY A 126 16.89 9.00 -8.86
N GLN A 127 15.85 8.15 -8.88
CA GLN A 127 14.46 8.59 -9.00
C GLN A 127 13.63 8.19 -7.78
N GLY A 128 12.68 9.04 -7.41
CA GLY A 128 11.61 8.70 -6.47
C GLY A 128 10.34 8.33 -7.24
N VAL A 129 9.96 7.05 -7.21
CA VAL A 129 8.77 6.54 -7.92
C VAL A 129 7.57 6.52 -6.98
N ASP A 130 6.43 7.08 -7.41
CA ASP A 130 5.16 7.07 -6.69
C ASP A 130 4.85 5.68 -6.16
N HIS A 131 4.64 5.58 -4.86
CA HIS A 131 4.48 4.30 -4.19
C HIS A 131 3.67 4.39 -2.90
N TRP A 132 3.09 3.26 -2.52
CA TRP A 132 2.31 3.11 -1.30
C TRP A 132 2.85 1.95 -0.47
N ILE A 133 3.09 2.20 0.81
CA ILE A 133 3.63 1.20 1.74
C ILE A 133 2.80 1.13 3.02
N THR A 134 3.07 0.11 3.83
CA THR A 134 2.49 -0.01 5.16
C THR A 134 3.53 0.34 6.22
N GLU A 135 3.09 1.02 7.27
CA GLU A 135 3.83 1.15 8.51
C GLU A 135 3.08 0.39 9.62
N TYR A 136 3.81 -0.36 10.45
CA TYR A 136 3.27 -0.97 11.66
C TYR A 136 4.10 -0.59 12.89
N TRP A 137 3.46 -0.55 14.05
CA TRP A 137 4.13 -0.27 15.32
C TRP A 137 4.82 -1.54 15.83
N ASP A 138 6.14 -1.48 15.97
CA ASP A 138 6.92 -2.49 16.68
C ASP A 138 6.98 -2.13 18.16
N ASP A 139 6.30 -2.94 18.97
CA ASP A 139 6.23 -2.73 20.40
C ASP A 139 7.54 -3.01 21.13
N ALA A 140 8.40 -3.88 20.61
CA ALA A 140 9.68 -4.19 21.22
C ALA A 140 10.68 -3.03 21.01
N GLY A 141 10.79 -2.54 19.77
CA GLY A 141 11.65 -1.41 19.41
C GLY A 141 11.05 -0.03 19.66
N LYS A 142 9.77 0.05 20.05
CA LYS A 142 9.02 1.31 20.27
C LYS A 142 9.13 2.28 19.10
N ARG A 143 8.97 1.75 17.89
CA ARG A 143 9.09 2.51 16.64
C ARG A 143 8.14 2.02 15.57
N TRP A 144 7.90 2.86 14.57
CA TRP A 144 7.26 2.45 13.33
C TRP A 144 8.26 1.69 12.45
N ILE A 145 7.81 0.57 11.88
CA ILE A 145 8.51 -0.18 10.85
C ILE A 145 7.87 0.13 9.51
N ARG A 146 8.67 0.54 8.52
CA ARG A 146 8.24 0.68 7.13
C ARG A 146 8.40 -0.66 6.42
N ILE A 147 7.32 -1.16 5.82
CA ILE A 147 7.30 -2.41 5.09
C ILE A 147 6.62 -2.20 3.74
N ASP A 148 7.31 -2.57 2.67
CA ASP A 148 6.73 -2.63 1.33
C ASP A 148 6.21 -4.04 1.06
N SER A 149 4.92 -4.22 1.30
CA SER A 149 4.24 -5.50 1.10
C SER A 149 4.08 -5.91 -0.36
N GLU A 150 4.30 -5.01 -1.33
CA GLU A 150 4.22 -5.39 -2.74
C GLU A 150 5.39 -6.28 -3.15
N ILE A 151 6.60 -5.90 -2.71
CA ILE A 151 7.85 -6.54 -3.14
C ILE A 151 8.38 -7.58 -2.14
N LEU A 152 7.65 -7.89 -1.07
CA LEU A 152 8.07 -8.91 -0.10
C LEU A 152 8.27 -10.27 -0.78
N GLY A 153 9.47 -10.84 -0.59
CA GLY A 153 9.84 -12.12 -1.20
C GLY A 153 10.25 -12.01 -2.67
N GLN A 154 10.25 -10.81 -3.26
CA GLN A 154 10.78 -10.55 -4.59
C GLN A 154 12.25 -10.13 -4.53
N ASN A 155 12.97 -10.28 -5.64
CA ASN A 155 14.36 -9.86 -5.77
C ASN A 155 14.48 -8.37 -6.18
N VAL A 156 13.82 -7.49 -5.43
CA VAL A 156 13.85 -6.03 -5.65
C VAL A 156 14.66 -5.34 -4.56
N LEU A 157 14.33 -5.62 -3.29
CA LEU A 157 15.00 -5.06 -2.13
C LEU A 157 15.02 -6.12 -1.00
N PRO A 158 16.21 -6.57 -0.54
CA PRO A 158 16.31 -7.70 0.40
C PRO A 158 15.67 -7.43 1.76
N HIS A 159 15.59 -6.17 2.16
CA HIS A 159 15.02 -5.71 3.44
C HIS A 159 13.72 -4.92 3.25
N ALA A 160 12.92 -5.28 2.25
CA ALA A 160 11.56 -4.74 2.07
C ALA A 160 10.65 -4.87 3.30
N HIS A 161 10.99 -5.77 4.24
CA HIS A 161 10.29 -5.97 5.51
C HIS A 161 10.60 -4.92 6.59
N ASN A 162 11.66 -4.11 6.41
CA ASN A 162 12.07 -3.02 7.29
C ASN A 162 12.93 -2.05 6.48
N LEU A 163 12.26 -1.17 5.73
CA LEU A 163 12.92 -0.18 4.87
C LEU A 163 13.82 0.74 5.69
N GLN A 164 15.01 0.99 5.17
CA GLN A 164 16.00 1.88 5.75
C GLN A 164 15.66 3.35 5.46
N PRO A 165 16.20 4.29 6.26
CA PRO A 165 16.07 5.72 5.96
C PRO A 165 16.50 6.04 4.52
N GLY A 166 15.66 6.80 3.81
CA GLY A 166 15.93 7.22 2.43
C GLY A 166 15.41 6.27 1.35
N GLU A 167 15.06 5.03 1.67
CA GLU A 167 14.54 4.05 0.69
C GLU A 167 13.08 4.33 0.31
N PHE A 168 12.33 4.90 1.24
CA PHE A 168 11.01 5.45 0.98
C PHE A 168 10.90 6.81 1.64
N LEU A 169 10.52 7.81 0.86
CA LEU A 169 10.14 9.14 1.33
C LEU A 169 8.62 9.22 1.31
N SER A 170 7.99 9.32 2.48
CA SER A 170 6.57 9.63 2.53
C SER A 170 6.28 10.97 1.87
N GLY A 171 5.04 11.20 1.45
CA GLY A 171 4.64 12.43 0.77
C GLY A 171 5.02 13.69 1.57
N GLY A 172 4.85 13.65 2.90
CA GLY A 172 5.31 14.73 3.78
C GLY A 172 6.82 14.91 3.82
N GLU A 173 7.60 13.82 3.85
CA GLU A 173 9.07 13.87 3.83
C GLU A 173 9.60 14.41 2.51
N ALA A 174 9.08 13.91 1.38
CA ALA A 174 9.44 14.37 0.05
C ALA A 174 9.10 15.85 -0.15
N TRP A 175 7.91 16.29 0.31
CA TRP A 175 7.53 17.69 0.25
C TRP A 175 8.46 18.60 1.05
N LEU A 176 8.81 18.21 2.28
CA LEU A 176 9.73 18.98 3.10
C LEU A 176 11.15 19.01 2.51
N ALA A 177 11.66 17.88 2.02
CA ALA A 177 12.98 17.81 1.38
C ALA A 177 13.04 18.68 0.12
N TYR A 178 12.00 18.63 -0.73
CA TYR A 178 11.88 19.49 -1.91
C TYR A 178 11.89 20.98 -1.51
N ARG A 179 11.11 21.35 -0.49
CA ARG A 179 11.03 22.74 0.00
C ARG A 179 12.33 23.24 0.63
N ARG A 180 13.20 22.34 1.09
CA ARG A 180 14.55 22.65 1.58
C ARG A 180 15.61 22.65 0.47
N GLY A 181 15.26 22.25 -0.76
CA GLY A 181 16.21 22.15 -1.88
C GLY A 181 17.14 20.93 -1.78
N GLU A 182 16.76 19.91 -1.01
CA GLU A 182 17.57 18.70 -0.79
C GLU A 182 17.37 17.64 -1.89
N ILE A 183 16.27 17.72 -2.63
CA ILE A 183 15.95 16.84 -3.75
C ILE A 183 15.56 17.64 -4.99
N ASP A 184 15.93 17.13 -6.16
CA ASP A 184 15.45 17.63 -7.44
C ASP A 184 14.05 17.07 -7.71
N GLY A 185 13.04 17.94 -7.64
CA GLY A 185 11.65 17.55 -7.85
C GLY A 185 11.38 16.93 -9.22
N SER A 186 12.18 17.21 -10.25
CA SER A 186 12.03 16.62 -11.58
C SER A 186 12.29 15.11 -11.60
N GLN A 187 12.97 14.57 -10.59
CA GLN A 187 13.28 13.14 -10.43
C GLN A 187 12.22 12.37 -9.65
N PHE A 188 11.07 12.98 -9.35
CA PHE A 188 9.99 12.38 -8.56
C PHE A 188 8.70 12.32 -9.38
N GLY A 189 8.07 11.15 -9.46
CA GLY A 189 6.87 10.99 -10.28
C GLY A 189 6.36 9.55 -10.42
N VAL A 190 5.41 9.37 -11.32
CA VAL A 190 4.75 8.09 -11.59
C VAL A 190 5.43 7.40 -12.77
N TYR A 191 6.05 6.26 -12.51
CA TYR A 191 6.75 5.48 -13.54
C TYR A 191 5.82 5.11 -14.71
N GLY A 192 6.36 5.17 -15.93
CA GLY A 192 5.61 4.84 -17.16
C GLY A 192 4.63 5.94 -17.62
N THR A 193 4.66 7.13 -17.01
CA THR A 193 3.81 8.27 -17.38
C THR A 193 4.62 9.55 -17.58
N GLN A 194 3.96 10.63 -18.02
CA GLN A 194 4.53 11.98 -18.08
C GLN A 194 4.41 12.74 -16.74
N ASN A 195 3.80 12.13 -15.72
CA ASN A 195 3.51 12.77 -14.43
C ASN A 195 4.75 12.74 -13.54
N TRP A 196 5.53 13.81 -13.60
CA TRP A 196 6.74 14.02 -12.83
C TRP A 196 6.83 15.47 -12.36
N GLY A 197 7.58 15.72 -11.30
CA GLY A 197 7.88 17.07 -10.84
C GLY A 197 7.24 17.44 -9.50
N PRO A 198 7.39 18.71 -9.11
CA PRO A 198 6.89 19.23 -7.84
C PRO A 198 5.39 19.05 -7.60
N ALA A 199 4.58 19.00 -8.67
CA ALA A 199 3.15 18.76 -8.58
C ALA A 199 2.84 17.37 -8.00
N GLU A 200 3.58 16.35 -8.44
CA GLU A 200 3.45 14.98 -7.92
C GLU A 200 3.85 14.90 -6.44
N ILE A 201 4.92 15.58 -6.05
CA ILE A 201 5.36 15.65 -4.65
C ILE A 201 4.26 16.25 -3.78
N ARG A 202 3.66 17.37 -4.22
CA ARG A 202 2.56 18.02 -3.51
C ARG A 202 1.32 17.11 -3.44
N GLY A 203 0.94 16.47 -4.54
CA GLY A 203 -0.18 15.54 -4.61
C GLY A 203 0.00 14.37 -3.63
N ASN A 204 1.17 13.74 -3.64
CA ASN A 204 1.54 12.68 -2.70
C ASN A 204 1.52 13.15 -1.24
N ALA A 205 1.95 14.38 -0.94
CA ALA A 205 1.88 14.94 0.41
C ALA A 205 0.43 15.05 0.93
N VAL A 206 -0.51 15.46 0.07
CA VAL A 206 -1.93 15.55 0.43
C VAL A 206 -2.55 14.15 0.57
N LYS A 207 -2.22 13.21 -0.32
CA LYS A 207 -2.66 11.80 -0.23
C LYS A 207 -2.11 11.11 1.02
N ASP A 208 -0.84 11.32 1.36
CA ASP A 208 -0.21 10.77 2.57
C ASP A 208 -0.87 11.32 3.85
N LEU A 209 -1.19 12.61 3.87
CA LEU A 209 -1.94 13.20 4.98
C LEU A 209 -3.32 12.56 5.13
N ALA A 210 -4.05 12.33 4.04
CA ALA A 210 -5.33 11.62 4.08
C ALA A 210 -5.17 10.17 4.56
N ALA A 211 -4.16 9.44 4.07
CA ALA A 211 -3.86 8.07 4.49
C ALA A 211 -3.53 7.99 5.99
N MET A 212 -2.76 8.94 6.53
CA MET A 212 -2.50 9.02 7.97
C MET A 212 -3.77 9.26 8.81
N ASN A 213 -4.81 9.85 8.21
CA ASN A 213 -6.14 10.04 8.79
C ASN A 213 -7.12 8.89 8.44
N LYS A 214 -6.58 7.73 8.02
CA LYS A 214 -7.33 6.52 7.65
C LYS A 214 -8.26 6.69 6.44
N VAL A 215 -7.90 7.60 5.54
CA VAL A 215 -8.55 7.79 4.24
C VAL A 215 -7.52 7.45 3.17
N GLU A 216 -7.29 6.16 2.98
CA GLU A 216 -6.37 5.61 1.97
C GLU A 216 -6.97 5.72 0.56
N THR A 217 -6.88 6.90 -0.06
CA THR A 217 -7.43 7.22 -1.38
C THR A 217 -6.88 6.35 -2.51
N LEU A 218 -7.50 6.40 -3.70
CA LEU A 218 -6.91 5.79 -4.90
C LEU A 218 -5.72 6.65 -5.37
N PRO A 219 -4.74 6.06 -6.08
CA PRO A 219 -3.56 6.80 -6.54
C PRO A 219 -3.88 8.01 -7.43
N TRP A 220 -4.98 7.93 -8.20
CA TRP A 220 -5.48 8.97 -9.11
C TRP A 220 -6.56 9.87 -8.51
N ASP A 221 -6.85 9.77 -7.21
CA ASP A 221 -7.76 10.72 -6.59
C ASP A 221 -7.10 12.10 -6.48
N GLU A 222 -7.84 13.12 -6.91
CA GLU A 222 -7.42 14.52 -6.84
C GLU A 222 -8.45 15.38 -6.13
N TRP A 223 -8.00 16.24 -5.23
CA TRP A 223 -8.85 17.24 -4.58
C TRP A 223 -8.04 18.42 -4.04
N GLY A 224 -8.72 19.54 -3.79
CA GLY A 224 -8.12 20.69 -3.13
C GLY A 224 -6.90 21.25 -3.89
N ARG A 225 -5.75 21.32 -3.21
CA ARG A 225 -4.52 21.96 -3.71
C ARG A 225 -3.47 20.98 -4.23
N MET A 226 -3.90 19.87 -4.84
CA MET A 226 -2.96 18.87 -5.38
C MET A 226 -2.27 19.31 -6.67
N THR A 227 -2.95 20.13 -7.48
CA THR A 227 -2.47 20.67 -8.76
C THR A 227 -2.14 22.16 -8.71
#